data_AF-A0AAU1LPE5-F1
#
_entry.id   AF-A0AAU1LPE5-F1
#
_cell.length_a   1.000
_cell.length_b   1.000
_cell.length_c   1.000
_cell.angle_alpha   90.00
_cell.angle_beta   90.00
_cell.angle_gamma   90.00
#
_symmetry.space_group_name_H-M   'P 1'
#
loop_
_entity.id
_entity.type
_entity.pdbx_description
1 polymer ?
#
loop_
_entity_poly.entity_id
_entity_poly.type
_entity_poly.pdbx_seq_one_letter_code
_entity_poly.pdbx_strand_id
1 'polypeptide(L)'
;MELTLLGTGAPDGLPRPDCPCAVCASSRGTGARAATALLVDDALLLDLTPGAVFAAARAGHSLSGVRQVLLTHPHDGPAVELPASLPPAGRVPDGQELTLISGHRIRALAMDAPGTGYEVTAPEGERLLYLPPGASPAGLADPVAEPYDMVVCDVTGRPDAVARLRAAGAVAPTTEVIAVHLDHDAPPGAELDRRLAAGGARAVPDGTTLPVGAYHATPEVPRRTLVTGGARSGKSVEAEQRLETFPEVVYVATGGRRQGDAEWEARIGLHRERRPAAWRTEETCELVGLLEQDGPPLLIDCLSLWLTDAMDRVGAWDDDRWADGGEEKLRGRVAELVRAVRGTRRTVVAVTNEAGSGVVPATASGRRFRDELGRLNAAFAAECEQVLLVVAGRALVLRG
;
A
#
# COMPACT_ATOMS: atom_id res chain seq x y z
N MET A 1 -13.57 23.29 2.82
CA MET A 1 -14.47 22.23 2.32
C MET A 1 -14.60 21.10 3.34
N GLU A 2 -15.81 20.62 3.62
CA GLU A 2 -16.11 19.45 4.46
C GLU A 2 -16.51 18.24 3.60
N LEU A 3 -15.92 17.08 3.87
CA LEU A 3 -16.23 15.81 3.22
C LEU A 3 -16.80 14.82 4.25
N THR A 4 -18.04 14.38 4.07
CA THR A 4 -18.62 13.29 4.86
C THR A 4 -18.65 11.99 4.08
N LEU A 5 -18.02 10.95 4.60
CA LEU A 5 -18.01 9.61 4.02
C LEU A 5 -19.23 8.82 4.50
N LEU A 6 -20.35 8.91 3.78
CA LEU A 6 -21.60 8.22 4.14
C LEU A 6 -21.48 6.69 4.08
N GLY A 7 -20.58 6.20 3.22
CA GLY A 7 -20.14 4.81 3.13
C GLY A 7 -18.71 4.75 2.63
N THR A 8 -18.00 3.68 2.97
CA THR A 8 -16.57 3.48 2.62
C THR A 8 -16.26 2.10 2.06
N GLY A 9 -17.26 1.24 1.95
CA GLY A 9 -17.13 -0.12 1.41
C GLY A 9 -17.18 -0.15 -0.11
N ALA A 10 -16.83 -1.30 -0.68
CA ALA A 10 -17.03 -1.58 -2.10
C ALA A 10 -18.51 -1.44 -2.52
N PRO A 11 -18.87 -1.49 -3.82
CA PRO A 11 -20.25 -1.31 -4.27
C PRO A 11 -21.31 -2.20 -3.58
N ASP A 12 -20.93 -3.40 -3.17
CA ASP A 12 -21.80 -4.34 -2.42
C ASP A 12 -21.78 -4.13 -0.90
N GLY A 13 -20.96 -3.18 -0.42
CA GLY A 13 -20.63 -2.99 0.99
C GLY A 13 -19.70 -4.07 1.56
N LEU A 14 -19.38 -3.94 2.84
CA LEU A 14 -18.63 -4.90 3.63
C LEU A 14 -19.34 -5.06 4.99
N PRO A 15 -19.87 -6.23 5.36
CA PRO A 15 -19.74 -7.51 4.67
C PRO A 15 -20.58 -7.58 3.41
N ARG A 16 -20.14 -8.34 2.42
CA ARG A 16 -20.99 -8.71 1.29
C ARG A 16 -22.16 -9.57 1.80
N PRO A 17 -23.43 -9.29 1.40
CA PRO A 17 -24.63 -9.92 2.00
C PRO A 17 -24.61 -11.45 2.05
N ASP A 18 -24.14 -12.09 0.97
CA ASP A 18 -24.17 -13.56 0.81
C ASP A 18 -22.80 -14.23 0.97
N CYS A 19 -21.81 -13.52 1.53
CA CYS A 19 -20.46 -14.03 1.64
C CYS A 19 -20.15 -14.55 3.06
N PRO A 20 -19.83 -15.86 3.21
CA PRO A 20 -19.49 -16.44 4.50
C PRO A 20 -18.00 -16.34 4.86
N CYS A 21 -17.19 -15.57 4.11
CA CYS A 21 -15.75 -15.52 4.34
C CYS A 21 -15.41 -14.92 5.72
N ALA A 22 -14.20 -15.21 6.21
CA ALA A 22 -13.74 -14.75 7.52
C ALA A 22 -13.76 -13.22 7.66
N VAL A 23 -13.42 -12.49 6.58
CA VAL A 23 -13.44 -11.03 6.57
C VAL A 23 -14.87 -10.53 6.77
N CYS A 24 -15.83 -10.97 5.94
CA CYS A 24 -17.25 -10.62 6.10
C CYS A 24 -17.83 -11.01 7.46
N ALA A 25 -17.44 -12.16 8.00
CA ALA A 25 -17.87 -12.58 9.33
C ALA A 25 -17.36 -11.62 10.43
N SER A 26 -16.13 -11.12 10.29
CA SER A 26 -15.50 -10.21 11.25
C SER A 26 -15.83 -8.73 11.06
N SER A 27 -16.23 -8.31 9.85
CA SER A 27 -16.57 -6.92 9.51
C SER A 27 -18.03 -6.58 9.83
N ARG A 28 -18.50 -6.94 11.04
CA ARG A 28 -19.86 -6.66 11.51
C ARG A 28 -19.86 -5.55 12.57
N GLY A 29 -21.02 -4.97 12.85
CA GLY A 29 -21.16 -3.90 13.85
C GLY A 29 -20.37 -2.66 13.42
N THR A 30 -19.43 -2.20 14.25
CA THR A 30 -18.58 -1.04 13.95
C THR A 30 -17.57 -1.26 12.82
N GLY A 31 -17.34 -2.51 12.42
CA GLY A 31 -16.50 -2.85 11.27
C GLY A 31 -17.25 -2.93 9.94
N ALA A 32 -18.59 -2.77 9.96
CA ALA A 32 -19.39 -2.78 8.74
C ALA A 32 -19.23 -1.45 7.99
N ARG A 33 -19.25 -1.53 6.66
CA ARG A 33 -19.11 -0.43 5.72
C ARG A 33 -20.21 -0.53 4.68
N ALA A 34 -21.03 0.50 4.56
CA ALA A 34 -21.97 0.69 3.47
C ALA A 34 -21.23 0.97 2.16
N ALA A 35 -21.90 0.75 1.04
CA ALA A 35 -21.37 1.09 -0.28
C ALA A 35 -20.97 2.56 -0.35
N THR A 36 -19.80 2.83 -0.94
CA THR A 36 -19.18 4.16 -0.91
C THR A 36 -20.11 5.23 -1.46
N ALA A 37 -20.28 6.30 -0.68
CA ALA A 37 -21.02 7.50 -1.03
C ALA A 37 -20.45 8.67 -0.23
N LEU A 38 -20.22 9.82 -0.89
CA LEU A 38 -19.56 10.97 -0.30
C LEU A 38 -20.43 12.22 -0.42
N LEU A 39 -20.56 12.97 0.67
CA LEU A 39 -21.28 14.23 0.73
C LEU A 39 -20.29 15.38 0.95
N VAL A 40 -20.25 16.33 0.02
CA VAL A 40 -19.37 17.50 0.07
C VAL A 40 -20.21 18.74 0.36
N ASP A 41 -19.91 19.43 1.47
CA ASP A 41 -20.55 20.67 1.92
C ASP A 41 -22.09 20.67 1.84
N ASP A 42 -22.72 19.52 2.12
CA ASP A 42 -24.17 19.26 1.96
C ASP A 42 -24.78 19.59 0.58
N ALA A 43 -23.94 19.90 -0.42
CA ALA A 43 -24.32 20.46 -1.70
C ALA A 43 -24.10 19.50 -2.87
N LEU A 44 -23.08 18.64 -2.78
CA LEU A 44 -22.72 17.66 -3.80
C LEU A 44 -22.70 16.26 -3.19
N LEU A 45 -23.45 15.35 -3.80
CA LEU A 45 -23.42 13.93 -3.47
C LEU A 45 -22.69 13.17 -4.58
N LEU A 46 -21.60 12.49 -4.23
CA LEU A 46 -20.85 11.61 -5.11
C LEU A 46 -21.18 10.16 -4.77
N ASP A 47 -21.64 9.43 -5.78
CA ASP A 47 -22.22 8.08 -5.71
C ASP A 47 -23.49 8.00 -4.84
N LEU A 48 -24.55 7.51 -5.47
CA LEU A 48 -25.86 7.38 -4.85
C LEU A 48 -26.19 5.92 -4.64
N THR A 49 -25.87 5.44 -3.44
CA THR A 49 -26.02 4.04 -3.08
C THR A 49 -27.28 3.79 -2.24
N PRO A 50 -27.79 2.54 -2.22
CA PRO A 50 -28.89 2.17 -1.34
C PRO A 50 -28.59 2.55 0.12
N GLY A 51 -29.50 3.31 0.74
CA GLY A 51 -29.36 3.72 2.14
C GLY A 51 -28.56 5.01 2.38
N ALA A 52 -28.04 5.68 1.34
CA ALA A 52 -27.31 6.94 1.47
C ALA A 52 -28.09 8.02 2.25
N VAL A 53 -29.42 8.10 2.06
CA VAL A 53 -30.30 9.02 2.81
C VAL A 53 -30.24 8.76 4.32
N PHE A 54 -30.36 7.49 4.73
CA PHE A 54 -30.27 7.12 6.14
C PHE A 54 -28.84 7.28 6.68
N ALA A 55 -27.82 7.01 5.86
CA ALA A 55 -26.44 7.22 6.24
C ALA A 55 -26.15 8.70 6.51
N ALA A 56 -26.63 9.61 5.66
CA ALA A 56 -26.55 11.06 5.89
C ALA A 56 -27.21 11.47 7.20
N ALA A 57 -28.45 11.01 7.44
CA ALA A 57 -29.16 11.33 8.68
C ALA A 57 -28.43 10.81 9.94
N ARG A 58 -27.84 9.60 9.88
CA ARG A 58 -27.02 9.06 10.98
C ARG A 58 -25.74 9.86 11.23
N ALA A 59 -25.15 10.41 10.16
CA ALA A 59 -23.99 11.29 10.24
C ALA A 59 -24.36 12.73 10.64
N GLY A 60 -25.64 13.03 10.88
CA GLY A 60 -26.11 14.37 11.28
C GLY A 60 -26.41 15.32 10.14
N HIS A 61 -26.44 14.83 8.89
CA HIS A 61 -26.61 15.62 7.68
C HIS A 61 -28.00 15.43 7.04
N SER A 62 -28.46 16.44 6.31
CA SER A 62 -29.68 16.38 5.51
C SER A 62 -29.37 16.49 4.03
N LEU A 63 -29.91 15.59 3.22
CA LEU A 63 -29.74 15.65 1.77
C LEU A 63 -30.63 16.70 1.08
N SER A 64 -31.45 17.45 1.82
CA SER A 64 -32.29 18.53 1.27
C SER A 64 -31.48 19.68 0.66
N GLY A 65 -30.22 19.85 1.07
CA GLY A 65 -29.30 20.86 0.56
C GLY A 65 -28.64 20.47 -0.78
N VAL A 66 -28.68 19.18 -1.13
CA VAL A 66 -27.96 18.65 -2.29
C VAL A 66 -28.50 19.26 -3.57
N ARG A 67 -27.61 19.87 -4.34
CA ARG A 67 -27.91 20.52 -5.64
C ARG A 67 -27.43 19.71 -6.82
N GLN A 68 -26.50 18.78 -6.60
CA GLN A 68 -26.00 17.89 -7.63
C GLN A 68 -25.75 16.50 -7.07
N VAL A 69 -26.15 15.49 -7.83
CA VAL A 69 -25.75 14.09 -7.60
C VAL A 69 -24.92 13.63 -8.81
N LEU A 70 -23.71 13.13 -8.56
CA LEU A 70 -22.84 12.58 -9.59
C LEU A 70 -22.47 11.14 -9.28
N LEU A 71 -22.41 10.30 -10.31
CA LEU A 71 -22.00 8.91 -10.20
C LEU A 71 -20.60 8.74 -10.78
N THR A 72 -19.73 7.98 -10.12
CA THR A 72 -18.42 7.62 -10.64
C THR A 72 -18.48 6.35 -11.49
N HIS A 73 -19.43 5.45 -11.23
CA HIS A 73 -19.59 4.20 -11.95
C HIS A 73 -21.07 3.83 -12.08
N PRO A 74 -21.46 2.92 -12.98
CA PRO A 74 -22.83 2.47 -13.06
C PRO A 74 -23.20 1.78 -11.75
N HIS A 75 -24.37 2.10 -11.18
CA HIS A 75 -24.93 1.29 -10.13
C HIS A 75 -25.76 0.18 -10.77
N ASP A 76 -25.25 -1.05 -10.70
CA ASP A 76 -25.93 -2.26 -11.20
C ASP A 76 -26.86 -2.90 -10.14
N GLY A 77 -27.13 -2.16 -9.06
CA GLY A 77 -27.98 -2.58 -7.94
C GLY A 77 -29.49 -2.36 -8.17
N PRO A 78 -30.33 -2.83 -7.22
CA PRO A 78 -31.77 -2.59 -7.28
C PRO A 78 -32.08 -1.09 -7.24
N ALA A 79 -33.19 -0.68 -7.87
CA ALA A 79 -33.63 0.71 -7.85
C ALA A 79 -33.75 1.22 -6.41
N VAL A 80 -33.13 2.37 -6.15
CA VAL A 80 -33.17 3.02 -4.84
C VAL A 80 -34.36 3.97 -4.82
N GLU A 81 -35.19 3.91 -3.79
CA GLU A 81 -36.18 4.96 -3.54
C GLU A 81 -35.46 6.22 -3.08
N LEU A 82 -35.64 7.30 -3.84
CA LEU A 82 -34.99 8.57 -3.60
C LEU A 82 -36.03 9.63 -3.23
N PRO A 83 -35.72 10.51 -2.26
CA PRO A 83 -36.52 11.71 -2.02
C PRO A 83 -36.72 12.49 -3.33
N ALA A 84 -37.97 12.88 -3.64
CA ALA A 84 -38.29 13.65 -4.83
C ALA A 84 -37.55 15.00 -4.91
N SER A 85 -37.04 15.49 -3.77
CA SER A 85 -36.24 16.70 -3.68
C SER A 85 -34.80 16.54 -4.16
N LEU A 86 -34.29 15.30 -4.27
CA LEU A 86 -32.94 15.08 -4.79
C LEU A 86 -32.90 15.33 -6.29
N PRO A 87 -31.86 16.03 -6.78
CA PRO A 87 -31.67 16.20 -8.21
C PRO A 87 -31.35 14.84 -8.87
N PRO A 88 -31.64 14.69 -10.18
CA PRO A 88 -31.36 13.45 -10.89
C PRO A 88 -29.86 13.14 -10.85
N ALA A 89 -29.53 11.88 -10.58
CA ALA A 89 -28.16 11.40 -10.64
C ALA A 89 -27.66 11.36 -12.09
N GLY A 90 -26.45 11.86 -12.32
CA GLY A 90 -25.85 11.92 -13.64
C GLY A 90 -24.36 11.64 -13.63
N ARG A 91 -23.79 11.61 -14.82
CA ARG A 91 -22.34 11.61 -15.05
C ARG A 91 -21.96 12.85 -15.85
N VAL A 92 -20.86 13.47 -15.48
CA VAL A 92 -20.25 14.52 -16.31
C VAL A 92 -19.32 13.82 -17.30
N PRO A 93 -19.42 14.11 -18.62
CA PRO A 93 -18.51 13.54 -19.60
C PRO A 93 -17.05 13.89 -19.30
N ASP A 94 -16.15 12.95 -19.55
CA ASP A 94 -14.73 13.11 -19.27
C ASP A 94 -14.15 14.41 -19.88
N GLY A 95 -13.33 15.10 -19.10
CA GLY A 95 -12.70 16.37 -19.48
C GLY A 95 -13.61 17.60 -19.35
N GLN A 96 -14.90 17.43 -19.05
CA GLN A 96 -15.79 18.56 -18.81
C GLN A 96 -15.77 19.01 -17.35
N GLU A 97 -16.13 20.28 -17.16
CA GLU A 97 -16.24 20.93 -15.86
C GLU A 97 -17.68 21.41 -15.63
N LEU A 98 -18.17 21.23 -14.41
CA LEU A 98 -19.45 21.73 -13.92
C LEU A 98 -19.18 22.70 -12.77
N THR A 99 -19.80 23.87 -12.79
CA THR A 99 -19.79 24.79 -11.64
C THR A 99 -21.15 24.76 -10.95
N LEU A 100 -21.14 24.49 -9.65
CA LEU A 100 -22.35 24.49 -8.83
C LEU A 100 -22.69 25.89 -8.32
N ILE A 101 -23.97 26.09 -7.97
CA ILE A 101 -24.44 27.33 -7.32
C ILE A 101 -23.75 27.56 -5.96
N SER A 102 -23.29 26.49 -5.31
CA SER A 102 -22.47 26.56 -4.10
C SER A 102 -21.04 27.09 -4.35
N GLY A 103 -20.68 27.41 -5.59
CA GLY A 103 -19.35 27.89 -5.98
C GLY A 103 -18.32 26.78 -6.22
N HIS A 104 -18.67 25.52 -5.95
CA HIS A 104 -17.80 24.38 -6.22
C HIS A 104 -17.60 24.17 -7.71
N ARG A 105 -16.37 23.86 -8.13
CA ARG A 105 -16.03 23.43 -9.49
C ARG A 105 -15.72 21.94 -9.49
N ILE A 106 -16.35 21.21 -10.40
CA ILE A 106 -16.25 19.76 -10.50
C ILE A 106 -15.76 19.39 -11.88
N ARG A 107 -14.59 18.76 -11.97
CA ARG A 107 -14.01 18.32 -13.23
C ARG A 107 -14.04 16.80 -13.33
N ALA A 108 -14.59 16.29 -14.43
CA ALA A 108 -14.58 14.86 -14.74
C ALA A 108 -13.23 14.46 -15.34
N LEU A 109 -12.65 13.38 -14.82
CA LEU A 109 -11.39 12.80 -15.27
C LEU A 109 -11.65 11.44 -15.90
N ALA A 110 -11.06 11.24 -17.09
CA ALA A 110 -11.04 9.94 -17.76
C ALA A 110 -10.22 8.93 -16.94
N MET A 111 -10.73 7.72 -16.79
CA MET A 111 -10.12 6.64 -16.02
C MET A 111 -9.52 5.55 -16.94
N ASP A 112 -8.57 4.78 -16.43
CA ASP A 112 -7.99 3.61 -17.13
C ASP A 112 -8.83 2.32 -16.98
N ALA A 113 -9.93 2.42 -16.24
CA ALA A 113 -10.93 1.40 -16.01
C ALA A 113 -12.33 2.04 -16.11
N PRO A 114 -13.41 1.24 -16.23
CA PRO A 114 -14.77 1.78 -16.31
C PRO A 114 -15.12 2.69 -15.13
N GLY A 115 -15.49 3.94 -15.43
CA GLY A 115 -15.89 4.94 -14.45
C GLY A 115 -15.35 6.32 -14.79
N THR A 116 -15.70 7.29 -13.95
CA THR A 116 -15.29 8.69 -14.03
C THR A 116 -14.80 9.11 -12.65
N GLY A 117 -13.59 9.66 -12.58
CA GLY A 117 -13.10 10.31 -11.36
C GLY A 117 -13.53 11.77 -11.33
N TYR A 118 -13.70 12.32 -10.14
CA TYR A 118 -14.07 13.73 -9.97
C TYR A 118 -13.01 14.47 -9.16
N GLU A 119 -12.48 15.53 -9.77
CA GLU A 119 -11.81 16.60 -9.04
C GLU A 119 -12.87 17.59 -8.57
N VAL A 120 -12.88 17.91 -7.28
CA VAL A 120 -13.75 18.92 -6.67
C VAL A 120 -12.87 20.01 -6.10
N THR A 121 -13.08 21.24 -6.56
CA THR A 121 -12.41 22.44 -6.03
C THR A 121 -13.43 23.31 -5.32
N ALA A 122 -13.19 23.60 -4.04
CA ALA A 122 -14.03 24.49 -3.26
C ALA A 122 -13.87 25.96 -3.68
N PRO A 123 -14.82 26.83 -3.33
CA PRO A 123 -14.71 28.28 -3.53
C PRO A 123 -13.45 28.87 -2.90
N GLU A 124 -13.04 28.34 -1.74
CA GLU A 124 -11.86 28.78 -0.98
C GLU A 124 -10.55 28.18 -1.50
N GLY A 125 -10.62 27.22 -2.44
CA GLY A 125 -9.51 26.71 -3.21
C GLY A 125 -9.05 25.30 -2.83
N GLU A 126 -9.60 24.66 -1.79
CA GLU A 126 -9.22 23.29 -1.43
C GLU A 126 -9.62 22.30 -2.51
N ARG A 127 -8.77 21.29 -2.73
CA ARG A 127 -8.88 20.35 -3.85
C ARG A 127 -8.98 18.92 -3.36
N LEU A 128 -10.09 18.28 -3.71
CA LEU A 128 -10.40 16.89 -3.45
C LEU A 128 -10.39 16.10 -4.76
N LEU A 129 -9.73 14.95 -4.79
CA LEU A 129 -9.85 13.96 -5.87
C LEU A 129 -10.58 12.72 -5.36
N TYR A 130 -11.66 12.33 -6.03
CA TYR A 130 -12.35 11.07 -5.77
C TYR A 130 -12.27 10.12 -6.99
N LEU A 131 -11.83 8.88 -6.75
CA LEU A 131 -11.66 7.86 -7.79
C LEU A 131 -12.68 6.71 -7.63
N PRO A 132 -13.21 6.16 -8.76
CA PRO A 132 -14.02 4.96 -8.74
C PRO A 132 -13.21 3.72 -8.27
N PRO A 133 -13.89 2.64 -7.86
CA PRO A 133 -13.23 1.41 -7.42
C PRO A 133 -12.33 0.84 -8.51
N GLY A 134 -11.12 0.41 -8.13
CA GLY A 134 -10.17 -0.24 -9.05
C GLY A 134 -9.59 0.63 -10.18
N ALA A 135 -9.80 1.96 -10.16
CA ALA A 135 -9.45 2.85 -11.26
C ALA A 135 -8.32 3.83 -10.93
N SER A 136 -7.58 4.24 -11.96
CA SER A 136 -6.61 5.34 -11.92
C SER A 136 -6.89 6.34 -13.05
N PRO A 137 -6.57 7.64 -12.89
CA PRO A 137 -6.72 8.61 -13.97
C PRO A 137 -5.90 8.26 -15.22
N ALA A 138 -6.55 8.24 -16.38
CA ALA A 138 -5.97 8.09 -17.71
C ALA A 138 -5.59 9.46 -18.28
N GLY A 139 -4.40 9.96 -17.93
CA GLY A 139 -3.86 11.20 -18.49
C GLY A 139 -3.94 12.41 -17.56
N LEU A 140 -3.46 12.25 -16.32
CA LEU A 140 -3.07 13.41 -15.51
C LEU A 140 -1.98 14.20 -16.22
N ALA A 141 -2.01 15.52 -16.07
CA ALA A 141 -0.88 16.37 -16.46
C ALA A 141 0.37 15.94 -15.67
N ASP A 142 1.52 15.93 -16.32
CA ASP A 142 2.80 15.54 -15.72
C ASP A 142 3.83 16.68 -15.89
N PRO A 143 4.15 17.45 -14.83
CA PRO A 143 3.52 17.42 -13.50
C PRO A 143 2.14 18.08 -13.50
N VAL A 144 1.29 17.74 -12.52
CA VAL A 144 0.09 18.54 -12.22
C VAL A 144 0.49 19.90 -11.66
N ALA A 145 -0.35 20.92 -11.87
CA ALA A 145 -0.03 22.29 -11.45
C ALA A 145 0.12 22.42 -9.92
N GLU A 146 -0.76 21.76 -9.17
CA GLU A 146 -0.78 21.75 -7.71
C GLU A 146 -1.20 20.35 -7.22
N PRO A 147 -0.72 19.88 -6.06
CA PRO A 147 -1.20 18.65 -5.46
C PRO A 147 -2.65 18.80 -4.97
N TYR A 148 -3.32 17.68 -4.73
CA TYR A 148 -4.61 17.67 -4.03
C TYR A 148 -4.38 17.79 -2.53
N ASP A 149 -5.32 18.41 -1.81
CA ASP A 149 -5.33 18.40 -0.36
C ASP A 149 -5.79 17.02 0.17
N MET A 150 -6.73 16.40 -0.54
CA MET A 150 -7.23 15.07 -0.20
C MET A 150 -7.48 14.22 -1.45
N VAL A 151 -7.12 12.95 -1.37
CA VAL A 151 -7.44 11.92 -2.36
C VAL A 151 -8.22 10.80 -1.68
N VAL A 152 -9.37 10.46 -2.26
CA VAL A 152 -10.26 9.38 -1.80
C VAL A 152 -10.28 8.32 -2.88
N CYS A 153 -9.72 7.13 -2.61
CA CYS A 153 -9.54 6.10 -3.63
C CYS A 153 -9.44 4.68 -3.04
N ASP A 154 -9.46 3.68 -3.92
CA ASP A 154 -9.21 2.28 -3.59
C ASP A 154 -7.71 2.00 -3.43
N VAL A 155 -7.20 2.14 -2.21
CA VAL A 155 -5.77 1.94 -1.91
C VAL A 155 -5.39 0.47 -1.88
N THR A 156 -6.28 -0.42 -1.43
CA THR A 156 -5.99 -1.85 -1.26
C THR A 156 -6.15 -2.64 -2.56
N GLY A 157 -7.11 -2.28 -3.40
CA GLY A 157 -7.37 -2.91 -4.69
C GLY A 157 -6.60 -2.27 -5.84
N ARG A 158 -6.20 -1.00 -5.71
CA ARG A 158 -5.44 -0.27 -6.75
C ARG A 158 -4.30 0.60 -6.18
N PRO A 159 -3.31 0.02 -5.47
CA PRO A 159 -2.21 0.78 -4.87
C PRO A 159 -1.34 1.52 -5.91
N ASP A 160 -1.28 1.02 -7.14
CA ASP A 160 -0.59 1.67 -8.28
C ASP A 160 -1.22 3.02 -8.66
N ALA A 161 -2.53 3.23 -8.41
CA ALA A 161 -3.17 4.52 -8.62
C ALA A 161 -2.52 5.60 -7.73
N VAL A 162 -2.25 5.28 -6.47
CA VAL A 162 -1.55 6.17 -5.54
C VAL A 162 -0.12 6.42 -6.00
N ALA A 163 0.58 5.37 -6.47
CA ALA A 163 1.92 5.50 -7.03
C ALA A 163 1.97 6.45 -8.24
N ARG A 164 1.01 6.33 -9.17
CA ARG A 164 0.90 7.20 -10.35
C ARG A 164 0.56 8.64 -9.97
N LEU A 165 -0.32 8.84 -9.01
CA LEU A 165 -0.64 10.17 -8.48
C LEU A 165 0.59 10.83 -7.84
N ARG A 166 1.39 10.08 -7.08
CA ARG A 166 2.66 10.58 -6.53
C ARG A 166 3.66 10.91 -7.63
N ALA A 167 3.78 10.07 -8.65
CA ALA A 167 4.67 10.31 -9.80
C ALA A 167 4.35 11.63 -10.50
N ALA A 168 3.06 11.91 -10.71
CA ALA A 168 2.58 13.14 -11.35
C ALA A 168 2.62 14.39 -10.42
N GLY A 169 3.01 14.23 -9.15
CA GLY A 169 2.98 15.31 -8.15
C GLY A 169 1.59 15.63 -7.59
N ALA A 170 0.57 14.83 -7.89
CA ALA A 170 -0.80 15.01 -7.43
C ALA A 170 -1.02 14.61 -5.97
N VAL A 171 -0.20 13.67 -5.45
CA VAL A 171 -0.15 13.31 -4.04
C VAL A 171 1.22 13.72 -3.48
N ALA A 172 1.21 14.74 -2.63
CA ALA A 172 2.38 15.26 -1.93
C ALA A 172 2.41 14.77 -0.47
N PRO A 173 3.49 15.03 0.31
CA PRO A 173 3.56 14.63 1.72
C PRO A 173 2.44 15.20 2.62
N THR A 174 1.84 16.32 2.22
CA THR A 174 0.71 16.95 2.91
C THR A 174 -0.65 16.49 2.39
N THR A 175 -0.69 15.76 1.28
CA THR A 175 -1.94 15.23 0.72
C THR A 175 -2.44 14.09 1.60
N GLU A 176 -3.68 14.22 2.03
CA GLU A 176 -4.35 13.19 2.80
C GLU A 176 -4.93 12.11 1.88
N VAL A 177 -4.56 10.84 2.10
CA VAL A 177 -5.08 9.71 1.31
C VAL A 177 -6.06 8.89 2.15
N ILE A 178 -7.33 8.90 1.77
CA ILE A 178 -8.40 8.16 2.42
C ILE A 178 -8.78 6.94 1.59
N ALA A 179 -8.64 5.77 2.19
CA ALA A 179 -9.02 4.50 1.58
C ALA A 179 -10.53 4.28 1.66
N VAL A 180 -11.15 4.08 0.51
CA VAL A 180 -12.55 3.69 0.34
C VAL A 180 -12.64 2.49 -0.60
N HIS A 181 -13.85 2.06 -0.96
CA HIS A 181 -14.09 0.85 -1.75
C HIS A 181 -13.54 -0.42 -1.08
N LEU A 182 -13.48 -0.42 0.25
CA LEU A 182 -12.93 -1.52 1.03
C LEU A 182 -13.85 -2.74 0.95
N ASP A 183 -13.32 -3.81 0.38
CA ASP A 183 -14.04 -5.08 0.19
C ASP A 183 -13.47 -6.20 1.06
N HIS A 184 -14.07 -7.38 0.97
CA HIS A 184 -13.69 -8.58 1.71
C HIS A 184 -12.33 -9.18 1.32
N ASP A 185 -11.68 -8.65 0.28
CA ASP A 185 -10.30 -8.94 -0.08
C ASP A 185 -9.29 -8.11 0.74
N ALA A 186 -9.74 -6.99 1.31
CA ALA A 186 -8.96 -6.22 2.26
C ALA A 186 -9.02 -6.89 3.65
N PRO A 187 -7.89 -7.01 4.36
CA PRO A 187 -7.92 -7.57 5.70
C PRO A 187 -8.70 -6.66 6.65
N PRO A 188 -9.36 -7.19 7.69
CA PRO A 188 -10.13 -6.40 8.64
C PRO A 188 -9.26 -5.85 9.79
N GLY A 189 -9.75 -4.80 10.45
CA GLY A 189 -9.23 -4.27 11.71
C GLY A 189 -7.79 -3.74 11.61
N ALA A 190 -6.98 -3.94 12.66
CA ALA A 190 -5.64 -3.37 12.77
C ALA A 190 -4.67 -3.79 11.63
N GLU A 191 -4.95 -4.90 10.95
CA GLU A 191 -4.16 -5.28 9.77
C GLU A 191 -4.41 -4.32 8.60
N LEU A 192 -5.66 -3.87 8.40
CA LEU A 192 -5.98 -2.85 7.40
C LEU A 192 -5.21 -1.56 7.68
N ASP A 193 -5.32 -1.07 8.91
CA ASP A 193 -4.73 0.19 9.32
C ASP A 193 -3.22 0.20 9.10
N ARG A 194 -2.54 -0.91 9.43
CA ARG A 194 -1.09 -1.05 9.18
C ARG A 194 -0.73 -1.07 7.70
N ARG A 195 -1.51 -1.76 6.86
CA ARG A 195 -1.26 -1.79 5.41
C ARG A 195 -1.44 -0.42 4.78
N LEU A 196 -2.51 0.28 5.14
CA LEU A 196 -2.78 1.63 4.66
C LEU A 196 -1.69 2.61 5.14
N ALA A 197 -1.30 2.52 6.42
CA ALA A 197 -0.25 3.38 6.98
C ALA A 197 1.10 3.19 6.28
N ALA A 198 1.46 1.97 5.87
CA ALA A 198 2.68 1.72 5.09
C ALA A 198 2.68 2.47 3.73
N GLY A 199 1.49 2.73 3.18
CA GLY A 199 1.29 3.53 1.99
C GLY A 199 0.97 5.00 2.26
N GLY A 200 1.07 5.49 3.50
CA GLY A 200 0.70 6.87 3.87
C GLY A 200 -0.80 7.17 3.76
N ALA A 201 -1.65 6.14 3.76
CA ALA A 201 -3.10 6.26 3.70
C ALA A 201 -3.74 5.84 5.02
N ARG A 202 -5.03 6.12 5.19
CA ARG A 202 -5.84 5.56 6.29
C ARG A 202 -7.28 5.31 5.86
N ALA A 203 -7.98 4.46 6.60
CA ALA A 203 -9.43 4.30 6.49
C ALA A 203 -10.10 5.03 7.65
N VAL A 204 -11.35 5.44 7.44
CA VAL A 204 -12.20 6.00 8.49
C VAL A 204 -13.52 5.23 8.56
N PRO A 205 -14.24 5.25 9.68
CA PRO A 205 -15.59 4.70 9.75
C PRO A 205 -16.58 5.44 8.87
N ASP A 206 -17.66 4.78 8.48
CA ASP A 206 -18.80 5.43 7.83
C ASP A 206 -19.40 6.52 8.72
N GLY A 207 -19.89 7.59 8.10
CA GLY A 207 -20.43 8.78 8.73
C GLY A 207 -19.37 9.78 9.24
N THR A 208 -18.08 9.49 9.05
CA THR A 208 -17.01 10.43 9.43
C THR A 208 -17.03 11.66 8.51
N THR A 209 -17.00 12.84 9.10
CA THR A 209 -16.77 14.12 8.41
C THR A 209 -15.31 14.54 8.57
N LEU A 210 -14.67 14.89 7.47
CA LEU A 210 -13.28 15.32 7.39
C LEU A 210 -13.19 16.72 6.77
N PRO A 211 -12.48 17.67 7.40
CA PRO A 211 -12.14 18.94 6.75
C PRO A 211 -11.02 18.72 5.72
N VAL A 212 -11.30 19.02 4.46
CA VAL A 212 -10.31 18.97 3.37
C VAL A 212 -9.39 20.19 3.49
N GLY A 213 -8.08 19.99 3.36
CA GLY A 213 -7.07 21.06 3.50
C GLY A 213 -6.63 21.35 4.93
N ALA A 214 -7.25 20.71 5.93
CA ALA A 214 -6.74 20.77 7.30
C ALA A 214 -5.46 19.93 7.43
N TYR A 215 -4.48 20.44 8.17
CA TYR A 215 -3.28 19.67 8.47
C TYR A 215 -3.62 18.48 9.39
N HIS A 216 -3.46 17.27 8.86
CA HIS A 216 -3.46 16.04 9.64
C HIS A 216 -2.08 15.43 9.59
N ALA A 217 -1.57 14.95 10.73
CA ALA A 217 -0.35 14.16 10.75
C ALA A 217 -0.58 12.88 9.93
N THR A 218 0.04 12.80 8.75
CA THR A 218 0.06 11.58 7.96
C THR A 218 0.92 10.54 8.70
N PRO A 219 0.54 9.24 8.68
CA PRO A 219 1.36 8.21 9.32
C PRO A 219 2.79 8.24 8.78
N GLU A 220 3.79 8.31 9.66
CA GLU A 220 5.19 8.21 9.23
C GLU A 220 5.43 6.83 8.63
N VAL A 221 5.75 6.79 7.33
CA VAL A 221 6.13 5.55 6.66
C VAL A 221 7.55 5.18 7.12
N PRO A 222 7.76 4.02 7.77
CA PRO A 222 9.06 3.64 8.30
C PRO A 222 10.07 3.52 7.16
N ARG A 223 11.19 4.23 7.28
CA ARG A 223 12.21 4.25 6.24
C ARG A 223 12.93 2.91 6.10
N ARG A 224 13.12 2.14 7.16
CA ARG A 224 13.81 0.85 7.15
C ARG A 224 12.95 -0.20 7.84
N THR A 225 12.53 -1.18 7.05
CA THR A 225 11.70 -2.29 7.49
C THR A 225 12.41 -3.62 7.24
N LEU A 226 12.49 -4.47 8.26
CA LEU A 226 12.92 -5.86 8.12
C LEU A 226 11.71 -6.79 8.21
N VAL A 227 11.51 -7.63 7.19
CA VAL A 227 10.46 -8.65 7.13
C VAL A 227 11.12 -10.03 7.24
N THR A 228 10.95 -10.68 8.38
CA THR A 228 11.43 -12.04 8.65
C THR A 228 10.30 -13.07 8.65
N GLY A 229 10.62 -14.33 8.41
CA GLY A 229 9.66 -15.43 8.53
C GLY A 229 10.14 -16.72 7.90
N GLY A 230 9.36 -17.77 8.09
CA GLY A 230 9.67 -19.09 7.54
C GLY A 230 9.67 -19.12 6.00
N ALA A 231 10.10 -20.25 5.44
CA ALA A 231 9.93 -20.52 4.02
C ALA A 231 8.43 -20.52 3.67
N ARG A 232 8.08 -19.91 2.53
CA ARG A 232 6.69 -19.82 2.04
C ARG A 232 5.69 -19.19 3.04
N SER A 233 6.17 -18.35 3.97
CA SER A 233 5.30 -17.71 4.94
C SER A 233 4.51 -16.52 4.39
N GLY A 234 4.84 -16.00 3.20
CA GLY A 234 4.24 -14.80 2.61
C GLY A 234 5.08 -13.52 2.79
N LYS A 235 6.28 -13.60 3.36
CA LYS A 235 7.15 -12.43 3.63
C LYS A 235 7.50 -11.56 2.41
N SER A 236 7.70 -12.14 1.23
CA SER A 236 7.96 -11.35 0.01
C SER A 236 6.72 -10.57 -0.43
N VAL A 237 5.51 -11.14 -0.27
CA VAL A 237 4.25 -10.44 -0.56
C VAL A 237 4.04 -9.27 0.41
N GLU A 238 4.25 -9.50 1.70
CA GLU A 238 4.22 -8.42 2.71
C GLU A 238 5.24 -7.31 2.40
N ALA A 239 6.45 -7.67 1.96
CA ALA A 239 7.46 -6.69 1.58
C ALA A 239 7.08 -5.89 0.33
N GLU A 240 6.47 -6.55 -0.66
CA GLU A 240 6.00 -5.91 -1.89
C GLU A 240 4.87 -4.91 -1.61
N GLN A 241 3.85 -5.32 -0.83
CA GLN A 241 2.70 -4.49 -0.45
C GLN A 241 3.07 -3.15 0.20
N ARG A 242 4.21 -3.12 0.90
CA ARG A 242 4.71 -1.90 1.55
C ARG A 242 5.23 -0.85 0.58
N LEU A 243 5.58 -1.26 -0.63
CA LEU A 243 6.16 -0.39 -1.64
C LEU A 243 5.27 -0.21 -2.88
N GLU A 244 4.13 -0.89 -2.97
CA GLU A 244 3.21 -0.83 -4.13
C GLU A 244 2.66 0.57 -4.40
N THR A 245 2.61 1.43 -3.39
CA THR A 245 2.18 2.83 -3.53
C THR A 245 3.32 3.78 -3.91
N PHE A 246 4.56 3.31 -4.07
CA PHE A 246 5.70 4.14 -4.49
C PHE A 246 5.83 4.16 -6.02
N PRO A 247 6.09 5.32 -6.63
CA PRO A 247 6.23 5.47 -8.09
C PRO A 247 7.26 4.53 -8.72
N GLU A 248 8.40 4.40 -8.06
CA GLU A 248 9.53 3.62 -8.52
C GLU A 248 10.08 2.81 -7.35
N VAL A 249 10.56 1.60 -7.65
CA VAL A 249 11.22 0.72 -6.68
C VAL A 249 12.32 -0.05 -7.40
N VAL A 250 13.45 -0.22 -6.72
CA VAL A 250 14.51 -1.15 -7.15
C VAL A 250 14.39 -2.43 -6.32
N TYR A 251 13.89 -3.48 -6.96
CA TYR A 251 13.85 -4.82 -6.40
C TYR A 251 15.21 -5.50 -6.58
N VAL A 252 15.90 -5.77 -5.48
CA VAL A 252 17.22 -6.41 -5.45
C VAL A 252 17.06 -7.90 -5.16
N ALA A 253 17.24 -8.72 -6.20
CA ALA A 253 17.18 -10.17 -6.10
C ALA A 253 18.59 -10.74 -5.80
N THR A 254 18.86 -11.06 -4.54
CA THR A 254 20.19 -11.56 -4.11
C THR A 254 20.40 -13.05 -4.40
N GLY A 255 19.36 -13.76 -4.86
CA GLY A 255 19.44 -15.18 -5.20
C GLY A 255 20.04 -15.48 -6.58
N GLY A 256 20.12 -14.48 -7.47
CA GLY A 256 20.53 -14.62 -8.86
C GLY A 256 19.77 -15.69 -9.66
N ARG A 257 20.27 -16.00 -10.86
CA ARG A 257 19.88 -17.18 -11.64
C ARG A 257 20.67 -18.39 -11.17
N ARG A 258 19.98 -19.40 -10.63
CA ARG A 258 20.55 -20.75 -10.48
C ARG A 258 20.40 -21.47 -11.83
N GLN A 259 21.49 -21.54 -12.61
CA GLN A 259 21.48 -22.22 -13.90
C GLN A 259 21.06 -23.69 -13.72
N GLY A 260 20.01 -24.10 -14.45
CA GLY A 260 19.55 -25.49 -14.50
C GLY A 260 18.44 -25.87 -13.51
N ASP A 261 17.88 -24.92 -12.76
CA ASP A 261 16.74 -25.16 -11.86
C ASP A 261 15.45 -24.56 -12.45
N ALA A 262 14.71 -25.37 -13.21
CA ALA A 262 13.47 -24.95 -13.87
C ALA A 262 12.36 -24.54 -12.88
N GLU A 263 12.35 -25.09 -11.65
CA GLU A 263 11.41 -24.68 -10.59
C GLU A 263 11.77 -23.27 -10.09
N TRP A 264 13.08 -22.99 -9.94
CA TRP A 264 13.59 -21.67 -9.58
C TRP A 264 13.28 -20.63 -10.66
N GLU A 265 13.45 -20.97 -11.94
CA GLU A 265 13.15 -20.08 -13.07
C GLU A 265 11.66 -19.78 -13.19
N ALA A 266 10.79 -20.80 -13.11
CA ALA A 266 9.35 -20.62 -13.09
C ALA A 266 8.90 -19.72 -11.92
N ARG A 267 9.53 -19.89 -10.75
CA ARG A 267 9.26 -19.05 -9.57
C ARG A 267 9.69 -17.60 -9.78
N ILE A 268 10.84 -17.36 -10.41
CA ILE A 268 11.27 -16.00 -10.78
C ILE A 268 10.26 -15.36 -11.74
N GLY A 269 9.76 -16.13 -12.72
CA GLY A 269 8.73 -15.67 -13.67
C GLY A 269 7.48 -15.15 -12.95
N LEU A 270 6.89 -15.98 -12.08
CA LEU A 270 5.71 -15.61 -11.29
C LEU A 270 5.97 -14.39 -10.37
N HIS A 271 7.18 -14.25 -9.82
CA HIS A 271 7.53 -13.09 -8.99
C HIS A 271 7.69 -11.83 -9.82
N ARG A 272 8.14 -11.91 -11.07
CA ARG A 272 8.26 -10.76 -11.96
C ARG A 272 6.90 -10.30 -12.48
N GLU A 273 6.05 -11.24 -12.89
CA GLU A 273 4.70 -10.94 -13.41
C GLU A 273 3.81 -10.25 -12.37
N ARG A 274 4.02 -10.54 -11.08
CA ARG A 274 3.28 -9.90 -9.98
C ARG A 274 3.70 -8.44 -9.71
N ARG A 275 4.93 -8.05 -10.06
CA ARG A 275 5.46 -6.73 -9.67
C ARG A 275 4.86 -5.62 -10.54
N PRO A 276 4.66 -4.41 -9.99
CA PRO A 276 4.32 -3.26 -10.81
C PRO A 276 5.34 -3.06 -11.94
N ALA A 277 4.88 -2.74 -13.14
CA ALA A 277 5.74 -2.58 -14.32
C ALA A 277 6.78 -1.47 -14.17
N ALA A 278 6.53 -0.49 -13.29
CA ALA A 278 7.47 0.59 -12.98
C ALA A 278 8.67 0.13 -12.12
N TRP A 279 8.64 -1.08 -11.55
CA TRP A 279 9.72 -1.56 -10.70
C TRP A 279 10.89 -2.09 -11.53
N ARG A 280 12.10 -1.61 -11.23
CA ARG A 280 13.34 -2.15 -11.79
C ARG A 280 13.80 -3.34 -10.95
N THR A 281 14.22 -4.43 -11.60
CA THR A 281 14.85 -5.55 -10.91
C THR A 281 16.37 -5.55 -11.14
N GLU A 282 17.15 -5.64 -10.07
CA GLU A 282 18.60 -5.83 -10.10
C GLU A 282 18.97 -7.17 -9.45
N GLU A 283 19.63 -8.05 -10.20
CA GLU A 283 20.13 -9.31 -9.68
C GLU A 283 21.58 -9.11 -9.18
N THR A 284 21.76 -8.87 -7.87
CA THR A 284 23.08 -8.60 -7.30
C THR A 284 23.14 -8.89 -5.80
N CYS A 285 24.33 -9.23 -5.30
CA CYS A 285 24.66 -9.30 -3.88
C CYS A 285 25.46 -8.07 -3.40
N GLU A 286 25.80 -7.14 -4.29
CA GLU A 286 26.55 -5.92 -3.98
C GLU A 286 25.62 -4.84 -3.39
N LEU A 287 25.08 -5.10 -2.19
CA LEU A 287 24.07 -4.26 -1.54
C LEU A 287 24.62 -2.93 -1.04
N VAL A 288 25.88 -2.87 -0.61
CA VAL A 288 26.51 -1.69 0.01
C VAL A 288 26.45 -0.49 -0.93
N GLY A 289 26.90 -0.67 -2.18
CA GLY A 289 26.87 0.42 -3.17
C GLY A 289 25.46 0.92 -3.49
N LEU A 290 24.45 0.04 -3.50
CA LEU A 290 23.06 0.43 -3.72
C LEU A 290 22.47 1.22 -2.55
N LEU A 291 22.90 0.91 -1.32
CA LEU A 291 22.44 1.55 -0.09
C LEU A 291 23.12 2.91 0.14
N GLU A 292 24.37 3.07 -0.28
CA GLU A 292 25.14 4.32 -0.15
C GLU A 292 24.73 5.39 -1.17
N GLN A 293 24.18 4.98 -2.31
CA GLN A 293 23.66 5.89 -3.33
C GLN A 293 22.27 6.39 -2.96
N ASP A 294 21.93 7.62 -3.37
CA ASP A 294 20.56 8.12 -3.35
C ASP A 294 19.75 7.48 -4.50
N GLY A 295 18.43 7.37 -4.33
CA GLY A 295 17.57 6.77 -5.36
C GLY A 295 16.19 6.35 -4.84
N PRO A 296 15.40 5.65 -5.68
CA PRO A 296 14.06 5.17 -5.31
C PRO A 296 14.12 4.15 -4.16
N PRO A 297 13.02 3.79 -3.50
CA PRO A 297 12.99 2.71 -2.52
C PRO A 297 13.68 1.40 -2.98
N LEU A 298 14.25 0.66 -2.03
CA LEU A 298 14.86 -0.64 -2.23
C LEU A 298 14.03 -1.74 -1.59
N LEU A 299 13.75 -2.80 -2.35
CA LEU A 299 13.24 -4.07 -1.81
C LEU A 299 14.33 -5.13 -1.95
N ILE A 300 14.93 -5.58 -0.85
CA ILE A 300 16.00 -6.59 -0.85
C ILE A 300 15.38 -7.97 -0.57
N ASP A 301 15.40 -8.89 -1.53
CA ASP A 301 14.91 -10.27 -1.39
C ASP A 301 15.99 -11.27 -1.84
N CYS A 302 16.73 -11.91 -0.94
CA CYS A 302 16.70 -11.81 0.52
C CYS A 302 18.09 -11.80 1.18
N LEU A 303 18.17 -11.29 2.42
CA LEU A 303 19.39 -11.27 3.21
C LEU A 303 19.98 -12.67 3.46
N SER A 304 19.14 -13.71 3.50
CA SER A 304 19.61 -15.09 3.63
C SER A 304 20.43 -15.57 2.42
N LEU A 305 20.09 -15.16 1.20
CA LEU A 305 20.87 -15.51 0.01
C LEU A 305 22.09 -14.60 -0.17
N TRP A 306 21.99 -13.34 0.26
CA TRP A 306 23.15 -12.47 0.39
C TRP A 306 24.19 -13.08 1.35
N LEU A 307 23.75 -13.62 2.49
CA LEU A 307 24.65 -14.26 3.45
C LEU A 307 25.32 -15.49 2.85
N THR A 308 24.60 -16.30 2.07
CA THR A 308 25.18 -17.44 1.35
C THR A 308 26.33 -16.99 0.44
N ASP A 309 26.11 -15.96 -0.39
CA ASP A 309 27.16 -15.38 -1.26
C ASP A 309 28.33 -14.81 -0.46
N ALA A 310 28.05 -14.09 0.64
CA ALA A 310 29.09 -13.55 1.51
C ALA A 310 29.95 -14.67 2.13
N MET A 311 29.32 -15.78 2.54
CA MET A 311 29.98 -16.98 3.07
C MET A 311 30.81 -17.69 1.98
N ASP A 312 30.29 -17.84 0.77
CA ASP A 312 31.01 -18.43 -0.37
C ASP A 312 32.33 -17.69 -0.64
N ARG A 313 32.28 -16.36 -0.69
CA ARG A 313 33.43 -15.50 -1.02
C ARG A 313 34.56 -15.54 0.00
N VAL A 314 34.25 -15.85 1.25
CA VAL A 314 35.25 -15.99 2.32
C VAL A 314 35.62 -17.46 2.59
N GLY A 315 35.04 -18.41 1.86
CA GLY A 315 35.25 -19.84 2.07
C GLY A 315 34.66 -20.36 3.39
N ALA A 316 33.62 -19.74 3.92
CA ALA A 316 33.07 -20.05 5.25
C ALA A 316 32.39 -21.43 5.35
N TRP A 317 32.24 -22.17 4.26
CA TRP A 317 31.68 -23.52 4.26
C TRP A 317 32.70 -24.59 4.66
N ASP A 318 33.99 -24.28 4.50
CA ASP A 318 35.12 -25.13 4.85
C ASP A 318 35.65 -24.75 6.23
N ASP A 319 35.92 -25.74 7.08
CA ASP A 319 36.28 -25.49 8.47
C ASP A 319 37.70 -24.91 8.61
N ASP A 320 38.63 -25.34 7.77
CA ASP A 320 40.02 -24.85 7.79
C ASP A 320 40.07 -23.39 7.32
N ARG A 321 39.37 -23.06 6.22
CA ARG A 321 39.26 -21.67 5.75
C ARG A 321 38.51 -20.76 6.72
N TRP A 322 37.49 -21.28 7.39
CA TRP A 322 36.78 -20.53 8.42
C TRP A 322 37.72 -20.14 9.57
N ALA A 323 38.54 -21.09 10.04
CA ALA A 323 39.54 -20.87 11.07
C ALA A 323 40.69 -19.94 10.60
N ASP A 324 41.05 -20.00 9.31
CA ASP A 324 42.05 -19.14 8.67
C ASP A 324 41.48 -17.75 8.26
N GLY A 325 40.80 -17.10 9.20
CA GLY A 325 40.30 -15.73 9.06
C GLY A 325 39.03 -15.55 8.25
N GLY A 326 38.36 -16.63 7.81
CA GLY A 326 37.04 -16.56 7.16
C GLY A 326 35.98 -15.90 8.04
N GLU A 327 36.01 -16.16 9.35
CA GLU A 327 35.11 -15.54 10.35
C GLU A 327 35.25 -14.02 10.38
N GLU A 328 36.48 -13.51 10.49
CA GLU A 328 36.75 -12.08 10.56
C GLU A 328 36.33 -11.37 9.26
N LYS A 329 36.63 -11.98 8.10
CA LYS A 329 36.23 -11.46 6.80
C LYS A 329 34.70 -11.39 6.66
N LEU A 330 33.97 -12.42 7.08
CA LEU A 330 32.49 -12.39 7.05
C LEU A 330 31.94 -11.30 7.97
N ARG A 331 32.47 -11.19 9.20
CA ARG A 331 32.09 -10.15 10.14
C ARG A 331 32.33 -8.76 9.57
N GLY A 332 33.44 -8.55 8.86
CA GLY A 332 33.74 -7.31 8.14
C GLY A 332 32.66 -6.95 7.11
N ARG A 333 32.26 -7.91 6.26
CA ARG A 333 31.20 -7.70 5.25
C ARG A 333 29.84 -7.40 5.89
N VAL A 334 29.48 -8.09 6.97
CA VAL A 334 28.24 -7.83 7.72
C VAL A 334 28.27 -6.42 8.33
N ALA A 335 29.39 -6.03 8.95
CA ALA A 335 29.53 -4.69 9.53
C ALA A 335 29.45 -3.58 8.47
N GLU A 336 30.00 -3.81 7.28
CA GLU A 336 29.88 -2.90 6.13
C GLU A 336 28.43 -2.75 5.67
N LEU A 337 27.70 -3.86 5.48
CA LEU A 337 26.28 -3.84 5.13
C LEU A 337 25.45 -3.08 6.18
N VAL A 338 25.65 -3.37 7.46
CA VAL A 338 24.92 -2.71 8.56
C VAL A 338 25.21 -1.21 8.58
N ARG A 339 26.46 -0.79 8.33
CA ARG A 339 26.82 0.63 8.22
C ARG A 339 26.11 1.30 7.04
N ALA A 340 26.03 0.63 5.89
CA ALA A 340 25.34 1.14 4.71
C ALA A 340 23.83 1.31 4.97
N VAL A 341 23.18 0.34 5.62
CA VAL A 341 21.77 0.43 6.03
C VAL A 341 21.54 1.57 7.03
N ARG A 342 22.48 1.79 7.95
CA ARG A 342 22.42 2.91 8.90
C ARG A 342 22.47 4.26 8.18
N GLY A 343 23.36 4.39 7.18
CA GLY A 343 23.64 5.64 6.48
C GLY A 343 22.73 5.94 5.29
N THR A 344 21.99 4.96 4.77
CA THR A 344 21.16 5.15 3.58
C THR A 344 20.08 6.21 3.80
N ARG A 345 19.78 6.98 2.76
CA ARG A 345 18.63 7.91 2.72
C ARG A 345 17.40 7.31 2.04
N ARG A 346 17.58 6.18 1.33
CA ARG A 346 16.51 5.47 0.64
C ARG A 346 15.54 4.87 1.66
N THR A 347 14.31 4.63 1.24
CA THR A 347 13.41 3.71 1.93
C THR A 347 13.85 2.28 1.60
N VAL A 348 13.97 1.42 2.60
CA VAL A 348 14.47 0.05 2.47
C VAL A 348 13.50 -0.93 3.12
N VAL A 349 13.06 -1.92 2.36
CA VAL A 349 12.35 -3.11 2.86
C VAL A 349 13.23 -4.32 2.58
N ALA A 350 13.72 -4.99 3.62
CA ALA A 350 14.57 -6.17 3.48
C ALA A 350 13.83 -7.42 3.93
N VAL A 351 13.93 -8.49 3.14
CA VAL A 351 13.37 -9.80 3.42
C VAL A 351 14.48 -10.72 3.94
N THR A 352 14.19 -11.49 5.00
CA THR A 352 15.09 -12.53 5.49
C THR A 352 14.33 -13.79 5.93
N ASN A 353 15.01 -14.91 5.99
CA ASN A 353 14.45 -16.14 6.54
C ASN A 353 14.65 -16.21 8.06
N GLU A 354 13.65 -16.73 8.76
CA GLU A 354 13.79 -17.24 10.12
C GLU A 354 14.12 -18.74 10.06
N ALA A 355 15.35 -19.10 10.43
CA ALA A 355 15.87 -20.48 10.37
C ALA A 355 16.29 -21.02 11.75
N GLY A 356 16.22 -20.20 12.81
CA GLY A 356 16.64 -20.55 14.16
C GLY A 356 15.64 -21.38 14.95
N SER A 357 14.36 -21.37 14.56
CA SER A 357 13.25 -22.02 15.29
C SER A 357 13.09 -23.52 15.01
N GLY A 358 14.07 -24.16 14.35
CA GLY A 358 14.05 -25.58 13.99
C GLY A 358 15.06 -26.43 14.77
N VAL A 359 15.25 -27.67 14.32
CA VAL A 359 16.27 -28.58 14.88
C VAL A 359 17.68 -28.07 14.55
N VAL A 360 18.64 -28.35 15.42
CA VAL A 360 20.06 -28.08 15.17
C VAL A 360 20.53 -28.82 13.92
N PRO A 361 21.10 -28.14 12.91
CA PRO A 361 21.61 -28.80 11.71
C PRO A 361 22.67 -29.86 12.02
N ALA A 362 22.63 -30.98 11.28
CA ALA A 362 23.57 -32.09 11.47
C ALA A 362 25.02 -31.71 11.08
N THR A 363 25.18 -30.86 10.06
CA THR A 363 26.49 -30.43 9.54
C THR A 363 27.02 -29.20 10.27
N ALA A 364 28.35 -29.11 10.41
CA ALA A 364 29.01 -27.94 10.98
C ALA A 364 28.70 -26.66 10.18
N SER A 365 28.77 -26.75 8.85
CA SER A 365 28.41 -25.70 7.91
C SER A 365 26.97 -25.23 8.06
N GLY A 366 26.02 -26.15 8.26
CA GLY A 366 24.62 -25.81 8.49
C GLY A 366 24.39 -25.08 9.80
N ARG A 367 25.07 -25.51 10.89
CA ARG A 367 25.03 -24.80 12.17
C ARG A 367 25.61 -23.40 12.04
N ARG A 368 26.76 -23.27 11.36
CA ARG A 368 27.42 -21.98 11.08
C ARG A 368 26.48 -21.04 10.33
N PHE A 369 25.89 -21.46 9.21
CA PHE A 369 24.95 -20.63 8.46
C PHE A 369 23.76 -20.17 9.30
N ARG A 370 23.14 -21.08 10.06
CA ARG A 370 22.01 -20.74 10.94
C ARG A 370 22.41 -19.69 11.98
N ASP A 371 23.55 -19.86 12.62
CA ASP A 371 24.01 -18.96 13.68
C ASP A 371 24.42 -17.59 13.10
N GLU A 372 25.11 -17.55 11.94
CA GLU A 372 25.44 -16.29 11.25
C GLU A 372 24.19 -15.58 10.69
N LEU A 373 23.19 -16.31 10.21
CA LEU A 373 21.92 -15.73 9.78
C LEU A 373 21.19 -15.07 10.95
N GLY A 374 21.19 -15.71 12.12
CA GLY A 374 20.66 -15.12 13.35
C GLY A 374 21.36 -13.81 13.72
N ARG A 375 22.71 -13.79 13.67
CA ARG A 375 23.51 -12.58 13.94
C ARG A 375 23.25 -11.47 12.93
N LEU A 376 23.21 -11.80 11.64
CA LEU A 376 22.87 -10.86 10.56
C LEU A 376 21.47 -10.27 10.77
N ASN A 377 20.47 -11.11 11.01
CA ASN A 377 19.10 -10.67 11.23
C ASN A 377 19.01 -9.71 12.42
N ALA A 378 19.67 -10.04 13.54
CA ALA A 378 19.69 -9.17 14.72
C ALA A 378 20.39 -7.83 14.45
N ALA A 379 21.55 -7.85 13.78
CA ALA A 379 22.31 -6.64 13.46
C ALA A 379 21.56 -5.74 12.47
N PHE A 380 20.91 -6.31 11.45
CA PHE A 380 20.10 -5.56 10.49
C PHE A 380 18.84 -4.99 11.16
N ALA A 381 18.14 -5.81 11.96
CA ALA A 381 16.94 -5.39 12.70
C ALA A 381 17.22 -4.20 13.64
N ALA A 382 18.43 -4.13 14.22
CA ALA A 382 18.82 -3.01 15.08
C ALA A 382 18.79 -1.65 14.33
N GLU A 383 19.02 -1.64 13.03
CA GLU A 383 18.99 -0.44 12.19
C GLU A 383 17.61 -0.15 11.55
N CYS A 384 16.60 -0.98 11.82
CA CYS A 384 15.24 -0.80 11.29
C CYS A 384 14.31 -0.13 12.31
N GLU A 385 13.52 0.84 11.85
CA GLU A 385 12.40 1.38 12.63
C GLU A 385 11.32 0.31 12.81
N GLN A 386 11.11 -0.54 11.79
CA GLN A 386 10.08 -1.57 11.83
C GLN A 386 10.65 -2.98 11.60
N VAL A 387 10.20 -3.94 12.39
CA VAL A 387 10.55 -5.36 12.25
C VAL A 387 9.30 -6.21 12.33
N LEU A 388 9.09 -7.06 11.33
CA LEU A 388 7.90 -7.88 11.17
C LEU A 388 8.25 -9.36 11.08
N LEU A 389 7.48 -10.19 11.78
CA LEU A 389 7.48 -11.63 11.61
C LEU A 389 6.24 -12.05 10.82
N VAL A 390 6.45 -12.68 9.67
CA VAL A 390 5.36 -13.17 8.83
C VAL A 390 5.18 -14.68 9.01
N VAL A 391 3.98 -15.08 9.45
CA VAL A 391 3.56 -16.47 9.66
C VAL A 391 2.21 -16.68 8.99
N ALA A 392 2.10 -17.69 8.11
CA ALA A 392 0.88 -18.01 7.38
C ALA A 392 0.23 -16.79 6.68
N GLY A 393 1.04 -15.92 6.09
CA GLY A 393 0.62 -14.70 5.40
C GLY A 393 0.20 -13.56 6.33
N ARG A 394 0.41 -13.68 7.66
CA ARG A 394 0.06 -12.66 8.64
C ARG A 394 1.31 -11.98 9.18
N ALA A 395 1.35 -10.65 9.10
CA ALA A 395 2.42 -9.85 9.67
C ALA A 395 2.18 -9.58 11.17
N LEU A 396 3.15 -9.98 11.99
CA LEU A 396 3.24 -9.67 13.41
C LEU A 396 4.30 -8.60 13.61
N VAL A 397 3.93 -7.50 14.29
CA VAL A 397 4.87 -6.41 14.57
C VAL A 397 5.73 -6.82 15.77
N LEU A 398 7.04 -6.96 15.55
CA LEU A 398 8.03 -7.15 16.62
C LEU A 398 8.58 -5.81 17.12
N ARG A 399 8.65 -4.84 16.21
CA ARG A 399 8.99 -3.43 16.45
C ARG A 399 8.23 -2.59 15.44
N GLY A 400 7.62 -1.49 15.86
CA GLY A 400 6.92 -0.56 14.98
C GLY A 400 6.54 0.72 15.70
#